data_AF-A0A2V8C2E0-F1
#
_entry.id   AF-A0A2V8C2E0-F1
#
_cell.length_a   1.000
_cell.length_b   1.000
_cell.length_c   1.000
_cell.angle_alpha   90.00
_cell.angle_beta   90.00
_cell.angle_gamma   90.00
#
_symmetry.space_group_name_H-M   'P 1'
#
loop_
_entity.id
_entity.type
_entity.pdbx_description
1 polymer ?
#
loop_
_entity_poly.entity_id
_entity_poly.type
_entity_poly.pdbx_seq_one_letter_code
_entity_poly.pdbx_strand_id
1 'polypeptide(L)'
;MHRIRSPEVSRSPERLALQEIDHSPTLRRALGRWDLTAIGVNQVIGVSIFLLPSQIAGVIGAWGPIGVAVVGLTSLSVALCFAELASRFEGTGGPYLYTRHAFGDFFGFEVGWMQWFTRAASQSAVMAGTAVALGYYWPAIDAGWRRALLIVALSAAHTWINIRGIRQGAWVINALTIAKLMPLAIFIIVGVWYVEPARLTRLPPLTVRQALGGALLLIFMYGGYEVVPVPGGETIDPRRDVPFALVATILSVTAVMTLAQAVAQGVLPDLSRHSTPVADAAAVFLGAGGALLVGAGSIVSMTGNNAG
;
A
#
# COMPACT_ATOMS: atom_id res chain seq x y z
N MET A 1 -77.12 -12.32 -7.24
CA MET A 1 -75.75 -12.37 -6.67
C MET A 1 -74.78 -12.86 -7.75
N HIS A 2 -74.16 -11.95 -8.50
CA HIS A 2 -73.22 -12.29 -9.59
C HIS A 2 -71.80 -11.88 -9.16
N ARG A 3 -70.92 -12.86 -8.89
CA ARG A 3 -69.48 -12.62 -8.66
C ARG A 3 -68.80 -12.44 -10.01
N ILE A 4 -68.20 -11.29 -10.24
CA ILE A 4 -67.30 -11.03 -11.36
C ILE A 4 -65.95 -11.65 -10.99
N ARG A 5 -65.53 -12.70 -11.71
CA ARG A 5 -64.16 -13.21 -11.69
C ARG A 5 -63.31 -12.28 -12.57
N SER A 6 -62.31 -11.65 -11.97
CA SER A 6 -61.22 -10.97 -12.67
C SER A 6 -60.46 -11.95 -13.57
N PRO A 7 -60.04 -11.55 -14.79
CA PRO A 7 -59.22 -12.41 -15.63
C PRO A 7 -57.82 -12.54 -15.03
N GLU A 8 -57.38 -13.77 -14.78
CA GLU A 8 -55.99 -14.10 -14.51
C GLU A 8 -55.15 -13.65 -15.71
N VAL A 9 -54.30 -12.64 -15.49
CA VAL A 9 -53.24 -12.26 -16.42
C VAL A 9 -52.27 -13.43 -16.48
N SER A 10 -52.44 -14.27 -17.51
CA SER A 10 -51.50 -15.32 -17.90
C SER A 10 -50.11 -14.72 -18.04
N ARG A 11 -49.25 -14.99 -17.05
CA ARG A 11 -47.82 -14.65 -17.10
C ARG A 11 -47.19 -15.64 -18.06
N SER A 12 -46.74 -15.17 -19.22
CA SER A 12 -46.08 -15.98 -20.23
C SER A 12 -44.89 -16.75 -19.63
N PRO A 13 -44.71 -18.06 -19.94
CA PRO A 13 -43.56 -18.85 -19.48
C PRO A 13 -42.20 -18.21 -19.78
N GLU A 14 -42.12 -17.40 -20.84
CA GLU A 14 -40.92 -16.62 -21.21
C GLU A 14 -40.49 -15.61 -20.14
N ARG A 15 -41.41 -15.02 -19.37
CA ARG A 15 -41.03 -14.10 -18.27
C ARG A 15 -40.49 -14.82 -17.04
N LEU A 16 -40.83 -16.10 -16.88
CA LEU A 16 -40.25 -16.95 -15.84
C LEU A 16 -38.89 -17.51 -16.27
N ALA A 17 -38.67 -17.68 -17.58
CA ALA A 17 -37.39 -18.09 -18.15
C ALA A 17 -36.35 -16.94 -18.20
N LEU A 18 -36.79 -15.68 -18.31
CA LEU A 18 -35.94 -14.48 -18.21
C LEU A 18 -35.62 -14.07 -16.76
N GLN A 19 -36.15 -14.80 -15.77
CA GLN A 19 -35.52 -14.94 -14.46
C GLN A 19 -34.35 -15.94 -14.53
N GLU A 20 -33.68 -15.94 -15.68
CA GLU A 20 -32.42 -16.60 -15.94
C GLU A 20 -31.50 -16.23 -14.78
N ILE A 21 -31.07 -17.29 -14.12
CA ILE A 21 -30.31 -17.24 -12.89
C ILE A 21 -29.13 -16.31 -13.11
N ASP A 22 -29.13 -15.17 -12.43
CA ASP A 22 -27.95 -14.31 -12.33
C ASP A 22 -26.88 -15.08 -11.55
N HIS A 23 -26.23 -16.00 -12.27
CA HIS A 23 -25.10 -16.79 -11.83
C HIS A 23 -23.82 -15.95 -11.82
N SER A 24 -23.91 -14.62 -11.92
CA SER A 24 -22.79 -13.77 -11.54
C SER A 24 -22.44 -14.14 -10.09
N PRO A 25 -21.27 -14.74 -9.82
CA PRO A 25 -20.92 -15.11 -8.47
C PRO A 25 -20.95 -13.85 -7.62
N THR A 26 -21.96 -13.74 -6.76
CA THR A 26 -22.10 -12.57 -5.89
C THR A 26 -20.99 -12.65 -4.87
N LEU A 27 -20.03 -11.74 -4.98
CA LEU A 27 -18.92 -11.64 -4.05
C LEU A 27 -19.48 -11.48 -2.63
N ARG A 28 -18.93 -12.25 -1.70
CA ARG A 28 -19.38 -12.18 -0.30
C ARG A 28 -18.92 -10.84 0.28
N ARG A 29 -19.87 -9.98 0.62
CA ARG A 29 -19.60 -8.72 1.33
C ARG A 29 -19.14 -9.01 2.76
N ALA A 30 -17.84 -9.00 2.98
CA ALA A 30 -17.20 -9.39 4.23
C ALA A 30 -16.19 -8.36 4.76
N LEU A 31 -15.79 -7.38 3.94
CA LEU A 31 -14.82 -6.36 4.32
C LEU A 31 -15.52 -5.14 4.92
N GLY A 32 -15.09 -4.73 6.12
CA GLY A 32 -15.49 -3.48 6.74
C GLY A 32 -14.46 -2.36 6.53
N ARG A 33 -14.79 -1.15 6.99
CA ARG A 33 -13.91 0.03 6.89
C ARG A 33 -12.48 -0.18 7.41
N TRP A 34 -12.30 -0.95 8.49
CA TRP A 34 -10.99 -1.18 9.09
C TRP A 34 -10.18 -2.23 8.32
N ASP A 35 -10.84 -3.22 7.72
CA ASP A 35 -10.18 -4.17 6.83
C ASP A 35 -9.70 -3.45 5.57
N LEU A 36 -10.52 -2.57 5.00
CA LEU A 36 -10.13 -1.71 3.88
C LEU A 36 -8.99 -0.75 4.24
N THR A 37 -9.01 -0.18 5.45
CA THR A 37 -7.91 0.66 5.94
C THR A 37 -6.63 -0.15 6.07
N ALA A 38 -6.71 -1.37 6.60
CA ALA A 38 -5.59 -2.29 6.72
C ALA A 38 -5.04 -2.70 5.35
N ILE A 39 -5.91 -2.97 4.37
CA ILE A 39 -5.52 -3.19 2.97
C ILE A 39 -4.75 -1.97 2.44
N GLY A 40 -5.30 -0.77 2.57
CA GLY A 40 -4.63 0.45 2.10
C GLY A 40 -3.28 0.68 2.77
N VAL A 41 -3.21 0.52 4.10
CA VAL A 41 -1.97 0.65 4.88
C VAL A 41 -0.96 -0.41 4.44
N ASN A 42 -1.39 -1.66 4.22
CA ASN A 42 -0.50 -2.72 3.77
C ASN A 42 0.08 -2.48 2.38
N GLN A 43 -0.70 -1.90 1.47
CA GLN A 43 -0.28 -1.63 0.10
C GLN A 43 0.65 -0.40 -0.01
N VAL A 44 0.53 0.57 0.90
CA VAL A 44 1.44 1.73 0.96
C VAL A 44 2.69 1.39 1.79
N ILE A 45 2.51 0.71 2.94
CA ILE A 45 3.58 0.27 3.83
C ILE A 45 4.13 -1.07 3.33
N GLY A 46 5.04 -0.96 2.38
CA GLY A 46 5.84 -2.06 1.85
C GLY A 46 7.33 -1.72 1.92
N VAL A 47 8.01 -1.88 0.79
CA VAL A 47 9.45 -1.55 0.65
C VAL A 47 9.76 -0.08 0.93
N SER A 48 8.79 0.81 0.64
CA SER A 48 8.97 2.26 0.63
C SER A 48 9.43 2.82 1.97
N ILE A 49 8.78 2.45 3.08
CA ILE A 49 9.13 2.99 4.40
C ILE A 49 10.49 2.51 4.91
N PHE A 50 10.93 1.31 4.51
CA PHE A 50 12.16 0.70 5.03
C PHE A 50 13.40 1.12 4.25
N LEU A 51 13.29 1.38 2.95
CA LEU A 51 14.43 1.63 2.06
C LEU A 51 14.49 3.05 1.47
N LEU A 52 13.35 3.68 1.17
CA LEU A 52 13.35 5.02 0.57
C LEU A 52 13.91 6.13 1.48
N PRO A 53 13.96 6.03 2.82
CA PRO A 53 14.55 7.10 3.62
C PRO A 53 15.96 7.51 3.22
N SER A 54 16.78 6.53 2.81
CA SER A 54 18.13 6.75 2.27
C SER A 54 18.10 7.49 0.93
N GLN A 55 17.24 7.07 0.00
CA GLN A 55 17.12 7.70 -1.32
C GLN A 55 16.58 9.14 -1.20
N ILE A 56 15.57 9.36 -0.36
CA ILE A 56 15.00 10.67 -0.06
C ILE A 56 16.09 11.59 0.51
N ALA A 57 16.85 11.12 1.50
CA ALA A 57 17.98 11.88 2.04
C ALA A 57 19.07 12.15 0.98
N GLY A 58 19.30 11.23 0.05
CA GLY A 58 20.25 11.43 -1.05
C GLY A 58 19.84 12.52 -2.04
N VAL A 59 18.53 12.72 -2.26
CA VAL A 59 18.04 13.71 -3.23
C VAL A 59 17.76 15.06 -2.57
N ILE A 60 17.03 15.08 -1.45
CA ILE A 60 16.57 16.32 -0.79
C ILE A 60 17.17 16.54 0.61
N GLY A 61 18.06 15.66 1.07
CA GLY A 61 18.79 15.85 2.32
C GLY A 61 17.87 16.01 3.52
N ALA A 62 18.15 17.04 4.32
CA ALA A 62 17.43 17.28 5.56
C ALA A 62 15.92 17.56 5.38
N TRP A 63 15.48 17.87 4.16
CA TRP A 63 14.08 18.10 3.82
C TRP A 63 13.22 16.84 3.84
N GLY A 64 13.81 15.64 3.96
CA GLY A 64 13.10 14.36 3.92
C GLY A 64 11.77 14.32 4.68
N PRO A 65 11.74 14.54 6.01
CA PRO A 65 10.50 14.47 6.78
C PRO A 65 9.45 15.49 6.35
N ILE A 66 9.87 16.71 6.03
CA ILE A 66 8.98 17.78 5.56
C ILE A 66 8.40 17.40 4.20
N GLY A 67 9.23 16.90 3.29
CA GLY A 67 8.81 16.43 1.97
C GLY A 67 7.79 15.30 2.07
N VAL A 68 8.06 14.30 2.92
CA VAL A 68 7.11 13.21 3.20
C VAL A 68 5.77 13.77 3.68
N ALA A 69 5.77 14.63 4.70
CA ALA A 69 4.53 15.22 5.22
C ALA A 69 3.77 16.03 4.16
N VAL A 70 4.45 16.91 3.42
CA VAL A 70 3.82 17.77 2.40
C VAL A 70 3.23 16.94 1.25
N VAL A 71 3.96 15.95 0.76
CA VAL A 71 3.46 15.08 -0.31
C VAL A 71 2.32 14.21 0.20
N GLY A 72 2.38 13.69 1.42
CA GLY A 72 1.27 12.94 2.04
C GLY A 72 -0.02 13.77 2.16
N LEU A 73 0.09 15.03 2.59
CA LEU A 73 -1.04 15.97 2.63
C LEU A 73 -1.54 16.35 1.23
N THR A 74 -0.65 16.42 0.24
CA THR A 74 -1.05 16.64 -1.15
C THR A 74 -1.80 15.43 -1.70
N SER A 75 -1.32 14.22 -1.41
CA SER A 75 -1.98 12.95 -1.76
C SER A 75 -3.35 12.80 -1.11
N LEU A 76 -3.58 13.40 0.07
CA LEU A 76 -4.90 13.46 0.68
C LEU A 76 -5.92 14.17 -0.23
N SER A 77 -5.51 15.21 -0.95
CA SER A 77 -6.41 15.91 -1.90
C SER A 77 -6.89 14.96 -3.01
N VAL A 78 -5.97 14.14 -3.54
CA VAL A 78 -6.31 13.11 -4.52
C VAL A 78 -7.19 12.02 -3.90
N ALA A 79 -6.87 11.58 -2.69
CA ALA A 79 -7.67 10.59 -1.96
C ALA A 79 -9.09 11.08 -1.66
N LEU A 80 -9.30 12.37 -1.42
CA LEU A 80 -10.63 12.97 -1.27
C LEU A 80 -11.43 12.94 -2.58
N CYS A 81 -10.78 13.17 -3.74
CA CYS A 81 -11.44 12.96 -5.03
C CYS A 81 -11.85 11.50 -5.24
N PHE A 82 -10.98 10.55 -4.87
CA PHE A 82 -11.31 9.12 -4.89
C PHE A 82 -12.44 8.78 -3.92
N ALA A 83 -12.46 9.38 -2.74
CA ALA A 83 -13.48 9.16 -1.72
C ALA A 83 -14.85 9.67 -2.18
N GLU A 84 -14.91 10.87 -2.78
CA GLU A 84 -16.15 11.38 -3.36
C GLU A 84 -16.67 10.45 -4.46
N LEU A 85 -15.80 9.99 -5.33
CA LEU A 85 -16.17 9.09 -6.42
C LEU A 85 -16.63 7.73 -5.88
N ALA A 86 -15.88 7.14 -4.96
CA ALA A 86 -16.20 5.86 -4.32
C ALA A 86 -17.56 5.86 -3.62
N SER A 87 -17.99 7.00 -3.05
CA SER A 87 -19.30 7.13 -2.42
C SER A 87 -20.50 6.90 -3.38
N ARG A 88 -20.24 6.90 -4.70
CA ARG A 88 -21.24 6.73 -5.76
C ARG A 88 -21.24 5.34 -6.41
N PHE A 89 -20.34 4.44 -5.99
CA PHE A 89 -20.18 3.11 -6.59
C PHE A 89 -20.24 2.00 -5.52
N GLU A 90 -20.66 0.81 -5.94
CA GLU A 90 -20.71 -0.39 -5.11
C GLU A 90 -19.98 -1.60 -5.73
N GLY A 91 -19.53 -1.46 -6.99
CA GLY A 91 -18.88 -2.53 -7.72
C GLY A 91 -17.38 -2.61 -7.46
N THR A 92 -16.80 -3.74 -7.82
CA THR A 92 -15.34 -3.97 -7.83
C THR A 92 -14.69 -3.24 -9.01
N GLY A 93 -13.49 -2.71 -8.79
CA GLY A 93 -12.65 -2.15 -9.87
C GLY A 93 -12.09 -0.76 -9.62
N GLY A 94 -12.55 -0.05 -8.59
CA GLY A 94 -12.00 1.24 -8.16
C GLY A 94 -11.72 2.21 -9.33
N PRO A 95 -10.47 2.71 -9.51
CA PRO A 95 -10.13 3.68 -10.55
C PRO A 95 -10.57 3.27 -11.97
N TYR A 96 -10.44 1.98 -12.32
CA TYR A 96 -10.87 1.46 -13.61
C TYR A 96 -12.38 1.64 -13.81
N LEU A 97 -13.17 1.21 -12.83
CA LEU A 97 -14.64 1.28 -12.87
C LEU A 97 -15.10 2.73 -13.02
N TYR A 98 -14.49 3.63 -12.26
CA TYR A 98 -14.88 5.03 -12.25
C TYR A 98 -14.57 5.72 -13.58
N THR A 99 -13.38 5.47 -14.12
CA THR A 99 -12.93 6.07 -15.38
C THR A 99 -13.74 5.53 -16.55
N ARG A 100 -14.00 4.22 -16.57
CA ARG A 100 -14.85 3.59 -17.59
C ARG A 100 -16.27 4.18 -17.59
N HIS A 101 -16.85 4.40 -16.41
CA HIS A 101 -18.18 4.99 -16.30
C HIS A 101 -18.23 6.44 -16.78
N ALA A 102 -17.21 7.25 -16.47
CA ALA A 102 -17.17 8.67 -16.82
C ALA A 102 -16.79 8.94 -18.28
N PHE A 103 -15.86 8.15 -18.85
CA PHE A 103 -15.22 8.47 -20.12
C PHE A 103 -15.32 7.34 -21.18
N GLY A 104 -15.90 6.19 -20.83
CA GLY A 104 -16.09 5.06 -21.74
C GLY A 104 -14.95 4.04 -21.74
N ASP A 105 -15.10 3.02 -22.60
CA ASP A 105 -14.27 1.80 -22.56
C ASP A 105 -12.78 2.03 -22.84
N PHE A 106 -12.43 2.98 -23.72
CA PHE A 106 -11.03 3.27 -24.05
C PHE A 106 -10.25 3.79 -22.84
N PHE A 107 -10.77 4.81 -22.15
CA PHE A 107 -10.11 5.36 -20.97
C PHE A 107 -10.14 4.39 -19.78
N GLY A 108 -11.21 3.58 -19.67
CA GLY A 108 -11.23 2.45 -18.75
C GLY A 108 -10.09 1.47 -19.03
N PHE A 109 -9.92 1.04 -20.28
CA PHE A 109 -8.86 0.13 -20.71
C PHE A 109 -7.46 0.68 -20.38
N GLU A 110 -7.19 1.95 -20.69
CA GLU A 110 -5.92 2.62 -20.36
C GLU A 110 -5.63 2.57 -18.86
N VAL A 111 -6.59 2.94 -18.01
CA VAL A 111 -6.42 2.88 -16.55
C VAL A 111 -6.20 1.45 -16.07
N GLY A 112 -6.92 0.47 -16.60
CA GLY A 112 -6.71 -0.94 -16.28
C GLY A 112 -5.30 -1.43 -16.60
N TRP A 113 -4.76 -1.05 -17.77
CA TRP A 113 -3.38 -1.36 -18.13
C TRP A 113 -2.36 -0.68 -17.23
N MET A 114 -2.55 0.61 -16.93
CA MET A 114 -1.66 1.33 -16.01
C MET A 114 -1.67 0.72 -14.61
N GLN A 115 -2.83 0.27 -14.13
CA GLN A 115 -2.92 -0.46 -12.87
C GLN A 115 -2.13 -1.77 -12.92
N TRP A 116 -2.26 -2.56 -13.99
CA TRP A 116 -1.50 -3.80 -14.14
C TRP A 116 0.01 -3.55 -14.15
N PHE A 117 0.49 -2.58 -14.94
CA PHE A 117 1.91 -2.21 -14.98
C PHE A 117 2.43 -1.74 -13.62
N THR A 118 1.66 -0.92 -12.91
CA THR A 118 2.00 -0.45 -11.57
C THR A 118 2.14 -1.63 -10.61
N ARG A 119 1.24 -2.61 -10.67
CA ARG A 119 1.31 -3.81 -9.82
C ARG A 119 2.51 -4.69 -10.15
N ALA A 120 2.81 -4.89 -11.42
CA ALA A 120 3.99 -5.64 -11.85
C ALA A 120 5.30 -4.95 -11.41
N ALA A 121 5.39 -3.62 -11.57
CA ALA A 121 6.54 -2.83 -11.14
C ALA A 121 6.69 -2.84 -9.61
N SER A 122 5.60 -2.67 -8.87
CA SER A 122 5.59 -2.76 -7.40
C SER A 122 6.05 -4.12 -6.91
N GLN A 123 5.59 -5.22 -7.52
CA GLN A 123 6.06 -6.57 -7.19
C GLN A 123 7.58 -6.69 -7.38
N SER A 124 8.10 -6.17 -8.49
CA SER A 124 9.55 -6.17 -8.76
C SER A 124 10.32 -5.38 -7.70
N ALA A 125 9.84 -4.19 -7.35
CA ALA A 125 10.45 -3.34 -6.31
C ALA A 125 10.44 -4.03 -4.93
N VAL A 126 9.35 -4.71 -4.58
CA VAL A 126 9.23 -5.48 -3.34
C VAL A 126 10.23 -6.65 -3.31
N MET A 127 10.36 -7.43 -4.39
CA MET A 127 11.33 -8.53 -4.44
C MET A 127 12.78 -8.03 -4.36
N ALA A 128 13.09 -6.94 -5.06
CA ALA A 128 14.39 -6.29 -4.99
C ALA A 128 14.68 -5.76 -3.57
N GLY A 129 13.68 -5.14 -2.93
CA GLY A 129 13.78 -4.64 -1.57
C GLY A 129 14.00 -5.73 -0.54
N THR A 130 13.29 -6.86 -0.65
CA THR A 130 13.48 -8.02 0.22
C THR A 130 14.89 -8.58 0.07
N ALA A 131 15.44 -8.60 -1.14
CA ALA A 131 16.82 -9.02 -1.37
C ALA A 131 17.84 -8.07 -0.70
N VAL A 132 17.61 -6.75 -0.71
CA VAL A 132 18.44 -5.78 0.04
C VAL A 132 18.35 -6.05 1.55
N ALA A 133 17.13 -6.22 2.08
CA ALA A 133 16.91 -6.46 3.51
C ALA A 133 17.58 -7.77 3.99
N LEU A 134 17.52 -8.84 3.19
CA LEU A 134 18.21 -10.09 3.48
C LEU A 134 19.73 -9.98 3.30
N GLY A 135 20.19 -9.18 2.32
CA GLY A 135 21.60 -8.90 2.06
C GLY A 135 22.32 -8.26 3.25
N TYR A 136 21.60 -7.52 4.10
CA TYR A 136 22.11 -6.98 5.36
C TYR A 136 22.66 -8.07 6.29
N TYR A 137 22.00 -9.24 6.37
CA TYR A 137 22.43 -10.35 7.21
C TYR A 137 23.31 -11.36 6.46
N TRP A 138 23.09 -11.51 5.15
CA TRP A 138 23.84 -12.40 4.29
C TRP A 138 24.43 -11.64 3.10
N PRO A 139 25.59 -10.98 3.25
CA PRO A 139 26.19 -10.19 2.17
C PRO A 139 26.43 -10.96 0.86
N ALA A 140 26.56 -12.28 0.94
CA ALA A 140 26.74 -13.16 -0.22
C ALA A 140 25.57 -13.15 -1.22
N ILE A 141 24.37 -12.75 -0.81
CA ILE A 141 23.17 -12.66 -1.67
C ILE A 141 22.87 -11.23 -2.15
N ASP A 142 23.72 -10.26 -1.80
CA ASP A 142 23.45 -8.85 -2.13
C ASP A 142 23.73 -8.52 -3.60
N ALA A 143 24.54 -9.33 -4.31
CA ALA A 143 24.91 -9.07 -5.70
C ALA A 143 25.02 -10.34 -6.58
N GLY A 144 25.06 -10.12 -7.90
CA GLY A 144 25.32 -11.13 -8.91
C GLY A 144 24.24 -12.20 -9.03
N TRP A 145 24.64 -13.40 -9.47
CA TRP A 145 23.72 -14.51 -9.73
C TRP A 145 23.00 -15.02 -8.48
N ARG A 146 23.61 -14.89 -7.28
CA ARG A 146 23.01 -15.27 -6.01
C ARG A 146 21.80 -14.40 -5.67
N ARG A 147 21.91 -13.08 -5.87
CA ARG A 147 20.79 -12.14 -5.74
C ARG A 147 19.68 -12.48 -6.74
N ALA A 148 20.04 -12.74 -8.00
CA ALA A 148 19.07 -13.10 -9.03
C ALA A 148 18.31 -14.38 -8.68
N LEU A 149 19.03 -15.41 -8.21
CA LEU A 149 18.44 -16.68 -7.79
C LEU A 149 17.48 -16.50 -6.60
N LEU A 150 17.83 -15.66 -5.62
CA LEU A 150 16.94 -15.32 -4.51
C LEU A 150 15.65 -14.64 -4.99
N ILE A 151 15.76 -13.63 -5.84
CA ILE A 151 14.59 -12.90 -6.38
C ILE A 151 13.68 -13.85 -7.16
N VAL A 152 14.25 -14.73 -8.00
CA VAL A 152 13.50 -15.76 -8.73
C VAL A 152 12.81 -16.73 -7.77
N ALA A 153 13.51 -17.21 -6.74
CA ALA A 153 12.96 -18.13 -5.75
C ALA A 153 11.80 -17.49 -4.95
N LEU A 154 11.96 -16.25 -4.50
CA LEU A 154 10.90 -15.52 -3.79
C LEU A 154 9.67 -15.28 -4.68
N SER A 155 9.89 -14.93 -5.95
CA SER A 155 8.83 -14.73 -6.94
C SER A 155 8.09 -16.04 -7.23
N ALA A 156 8.82 -17.14 -7.39
CA ALA A 156 8.24 -18.47 -7.58
C ALA A 156 7.44 -18.93 -6.34
N ALA A 157 7.93 -18.65 -5.13
CA ALA A 157 7.21 -18.95 -3.90
C ALA A 157 5.89 -18.17 -3.80
N HIS A 158 5.89 -16.87 -4.09
CA HIS A 158 4.67 -16.06 -4.14
C HIS A 158 3.69 -16.58 -5.19
N THR A 159 4.20 -16.91 -6.39
CA THR A 159 3.39 -17.49 -7.47
C THR A 159 2.76 -18.81 -7.04
N TRP A 160 3.52 -19.69 -6.39
CA TRP A 160 3.02 -20.96 -5.88
C TRP A 160 1.95 -20.77 -4.80
N ILE A 161 2.14 -19.83 -3.87
CA ILE A 161 1.15 -19.46 -2.85
C ILE A 161 -0.15 -18.96 -3.51
N ASN A 162 -0.03 -18.09 -4.52
CA ASN A 162 -1.17 -17.55 -5.26
C ASN A 162 -1.92 -18.64 -6.04
N ILE A 163 -1.21 -19.58 -6.68
CA ILE A 163 -1.83 -20.71 -7.40
C ILE A 163 -2.53 -21.68 -6.44
N ARG A 164 -1.96 -21.90 -5.24
CA ARG A 164 -2.57 -22.75 -4.20
C ARG A 164 -3.84 -22.13 -3.60
N GLY A 165 -4.11 -20.85 -3.88
CA GLY A 165 -5.37 -20.21 -3.50
C GLY A 165 -5.54 -20.11 -1.99
N ILE A 166 -4.54 -19.57 -1.28
CA ILE A 166 -4.74 -19.19 0.12
C ILE A 166 -5.82 -18.11 0.14
N ARG A 167 -7.03 -18.47 0.58
CA ARG A 167 -8.08 -17.49 0.90
C ARG A 167 -7.55 -16.62 2.03
N GLN A 168 -7.02 -15.46 1.66
CA GLN A 168 -6.57 -14.44 2.59
C GLN A 168 -7.81 -13.90 3.30
N GLY A 169 -8.07 -14.40 4.51
CA GLY A 169 -9.14 -13.85 5.33
C GLY A 169 -8.76 -12.45 5.82
N ALA A 170 -9.75 -11.60 6.09
CA ALA A 170 -9.54 -10.29 6.73
C ALA A 170 -8.64 -10.38 7.98
N TRP A 171 -8.73 -11.48 8.73
CA TRP A 171 -7.86 -11.76 9.88
C TRP A 171 -6.37 -11.88 9.51
N VAL A 172 -6.02 -12.53 8.38
CA VAL A 172 -4.63 -12.65 7.91
C VAL A 172 -4.08 -11.28 7.55
N ILE A 173 -4.85 -10.48 6.81
CA ILE A 173 -4.48 -9.11 6.43
C ILE A 173 -4.26 -8.26 7.69
N ASN A 174 -5.19 -8.30 8.65
CA ASN A 174 -5.06 -7.56 9.90
C ASN A 174 -3.85 -8.01 10.73
N ALA A 175 -3.59 -9.32 10.83
CA ALA A 175 -2.42 -9.86 11.51
C ALA A 175 -1.11 -9.41 10.85
N LEU A 176 -1.02 -9.47 9.51
CA LEU A 176 0.14 -8.97 8.76
C LEU A 176 0.35 -7.46 8.96
N THR A 177 -0.73 -6.69 9.00
CA THR A 177 -0.70 -5.23 9.28
C THR A 177 -0.11 -4.95 10.66
N ILE A 178 -0.58 -5.64 11.69
CA ILE A 178 -0.07 -5.48 13.05
C ILE A 178 1.40 -5.91 13.12
N ALA A 179 1.74 -7.06 12.51
CA ALA A 179 3.09 -7.60 12.49
C ALA A 179 4.10 -6.65 11.82
N LYS A 180 3.70 -5.92 10.77
CA LYS A 180 4.57 -4.93 10.11
C LYS A 180 4.62 -3.58 10.85
N LEU A 181 3.51 -3.14 11.45
CA LEU A 181 3.45 -1.85 12.13
C LEU A 181 4.13 -1.86 13.50
N MET A 182 4.14 -3.01 14.20
CA MET A 182 4.73 -3.10 15.53
C MET A 182 6.24 -2.77 15.56
N PRO A 183 7.10 -3.36 14.68
CA PRO A 183 8.51 -3.00 14.63
C PRO A 183 8.74 -1.51 14.32
N LEU A 184 7.92 -0.93 13.43
CA LEU A 184 7.98 0.49 13.09
C LEU A 184 7.54 1.38 14.26
N ALA A 185 6.50 0.99 15.00
CA ALA A 185 6.06 1.72 16.19
C ALA A 185 7.15 1.72 17.26
N ILE A 186 7.79 0.57 17.51
CA ILE A 186 8.92 0.48 18.44
C ILE A 186 10.09 1.35 17.96
N PHE A 187 10.43 1.26 16.67
CA PHE A 187 11.46 2.10 16.05
C PHE A 187 11.19 3.59 16.28
N ILE A 188 9.96 4.06 16.05
CA ILE A 188 9.58 5.46 16.20
C ILE A 188 9.60 5.88 17.68
N ILE A 189 8.94 5.12 18.56
CA ILE A 189 8.75 5.46 19.98
C ILE A 189 10.07 5.49 20.73
N VAL A 190 10.98 4.55 20.44
CA VAL A 190 12.29 4.51 21.08
C VAL A 190 13.25 5.49 20.38
N GLY A 191 13.27 5.49 19.05
CA GLY A 191 14.22 6.28 18.27
C GLY A 191 14.05 7.79 18.40
N VAL A 192 12.84 8.29 18.70
CA VAL A 192 12.61 9.74 18.92
C VAL A 192 13.51 10.32 20.00
N TRP A 193 13.87 9.54 21.02
CA TRP A 193 14.75 9.97 22.12
C TRP A 193 16.23 10.06 21.73
N TYR A 194 16.60 9.51 20.57
CA TYR A 194 17.96 9.50 20.02
C TYR A 194 18.11 10.44 18.83
N VAL A 195 17.05 11.15 18.45
CA VAL A 195 17.07 12.13 17.37
C VAL A 195 17.93 13.32 17.76
N GLU A 196 18.92 13.65 16.93
CA GLU A 196 19.68 14.89 17.03
C GLU A 196 18.97 16.00 16.24
N PRO A 197 18.34 17.01 16.91
CA PRO A 197 17.49 17.99 16.22
C PRO A 197 18.23 18.81 15.16
N ALA A 198 19.54 19.01 15.34
CA ALA A 198 20.39 19.73 14.40
C ALA A 198 20.41 19.08 13.00
N ARG A 199 20.16 17.76 12.89
CA ARG A 199 20.09 17.04 11.60
C ARG A 199 18.76 17.22 10.88
N LEU A 200 17.72 17.67 11.60
CA LEU A 200 16.40 17.95 11.04
C LEU A 200 16.23 19.43 10.68
N THR A 201 16.94 20.33 11.38
CA THR A 201 16.76 21.78 11.22
C THR A 201 17.78 22.44 10.28
N ARG A 202 18.92 21.80 10.00
CA ARG A 202 19.91 22.31 9.03
C ARG A 202 19.46 22.01 7.60
N LEU A 203 18.56 22.86 7.09
CA LEU A 203 17.97 22.74 5.76
C LEU A 203 18.85 23.43 4.71
N PRO A 204 19.57 22.69 3.84
CA PRO A 204 20.30 23.29 2.73
C PRO A 204 19.33 23.85 1.68
N PRO A 205 19.74 24.82 0.85
CA PRO A 205 18.90 25.30 -0.25
C PRO A 205 18.59 24.15 -1.22
N LEU A 206 17.32 23.99 -1.59
CA LEU A 206 16.89 23.03 -2.60
C LEU A 206 17.00 23.64 -3.98
N THR A 207 17.64 22.91 -4.90
CA THR A 207 17.52 23.20 -6.33
C THR A 207 16.18 22.70 -6.86
N VAL A 208 15.69 23.30 -7.96
CA VAL A 208 14.47 22.84 -8.64
C VAL A 208 14.57 21.36 -9.03
N ARG A 209 15.74 20.91 -9.50
CA ARG A 209 15.98 19.52 -9.86
C ARG A 209 15.81 18.58 -8.66
N GLN A 210 16.35 18.94 -7.50
CA GLN A 210 16.19 18.15 -6.28
C GLN A 210 14.74 18.14 -5.79
N ALA A 211 14.07 19.29 -5.83
CA ALA A 211 12.66 19.38 -5.47
C ALA A 211 11.79 18.46 -6.34
N LEU A 212 11.97 18.51 -7.67
CA LEU A 212 11.25 17.64 -8.61
C LEU A 212 11.63 16.15 -8.43
N GLY A 213 12.92 15.84 -8.29
CA GLY A 213 13.36 14.46 -8.06
C GLY A 213 12.85 13.88 -6.75
N GLY A 214 12.85 14.68 -5.68
CA GLY A 214 12.29 14.32 -4.38
C GLY A 214 10.77 14.10 -4.47
N ALA A 215 10.05 14.99 -5.14
CA ALA A 215 8.61 14.85 -5.34
C ALA A 215 8.25 13.53 -6.05
N LEU A 216 9.00 13.13 -7.09
CA LEU A 216 8.77 11.85 -7.78
C LEU A 216 8.97 10.64 -6.86
N LEU A 217 10.06 10.63 -6.08
CA LEU A 217 10.32 9.56 -5.10
C LEU A 217 9.23 9.50 -4.01
N LEU A 218 8.78 10.66 -3.55
CA LEU A 218 7.75 10.76 -2.52
C LEU A 218 6.37 10.37 -3.05
N ILE A 219 6.01 10.72 -4.29
CA ILE A 219 4.78 10.25 -4.93
C ILE A 219 4.80 8.71 -5.02
N PHE A 220 5.94 8.13 -5.41
CA PHE A 220 6.11 6.67 -5.38
C PHE A 220 5.97 6.10 -3.97
N MET A 221 6.54 6.76 -2.95
CA MET A 221 6.43 6.34 -1.55
C MET A 221 4.97 6.22 -1.09
N TYR A 222 4.10 7.12 -1.54
CA TYR A 222 2.66 7.10 -1.20
C TYR A 222 1.80 6.24 -2.12
N GLY A 223 2.34 5.69 -3.21
CA GLY A 223 1.58 4.83 -4.11
C GLY A 223 1.03 3.59 -3.38
N GLY A 224 -0.20 3.20 -3.69
CA GLY A 224 -0.83 2.00 -3.16
C GLY A 224 -2.24 2.22 -2.61
N TYR A 225 -2.57 3.41 -2.09
CA TYR A 225 -3.89 3.70 -1.51
C TYR A 225 -5.03 3.63 -2.54
N GLU A 226 -4.72 3.77 -3.84
CA GLU A 226 -5.69 3.63 -4.93
C GLU A 226 -6.27 2.21 -5.07
N VAL A 227 -5.72 1.23 -4.35
CA VAL A 227 -6.27 -0.12 -4.22
C VAL A 227 -7.51 -0.20 -3.34
N VAL A 228 -7.66 0.69 -2.35
CA VAL A 228 -8.72 0.66 -1.35
C VAL A 228 -10.13 0.55 -1.97
N PRO A 229 -10.45 1.28 -3.06
CA PRO A 229 -11.74 1.13 -3.74
C PRO A 229 -11.88 -0.12 -4.63
N VAL A 230 -10.82 -0.89 -4.87
CA VAL A 230 -10.87 -2.05 -5.77
C VAL A 230 -11.84 -3.13 -5.27
N PRO A 231 -11.80 -3.60 -4.01
CA PRO A 231 -12.72 -4.62 -3.49
C PRO A 231 -14.10 -4.05 -3.09
N GLY A 232 -14.63 -3.08 -3.84
CA GLY A 232 -15.94 -2.48 -3.58
C GLY A 232 -17.07 -3.51 -3.50
N GLY A 233 -17.07 -4.52 -4.38
CA GLY A 233 -18.09 -5.59 -4.39
C GLY A 233 -18.01 -6.55 -3.19
N GLU A 234 -16.89 -6.59 -2.47
CA GLU A 234 -16.67 -7.41 -1.26
C GLU A 234 -16.85 -6.60 0.03
N THR A 235 -17.17 -5.31 -0.09
CA THR A 235 -17.31 -4.40 1.04
C THR A 235 -18.76 -4.36 1.54
N ILE A 236 -18.94 -4.32 2.86
CA ILE A 236 -20.25 -4.30 3.53
C ILE A 236 -21.03 -3.04 3.14
N ASP A 237 -20.48 -1.84 3.38
CA ASP A 237 -21.04 -0.57 2.94
C ASP A 237 -20.01 0.23 2.11
N PRO A 238 -19.82 -0.08 0.81
CA PRO A 238 -18.76 0.49 -0.01
C PRO A 238 -18.83 2.03 -0.08
N ARG A 239 -20.05 2.58 -0.09
CA ARG A 239 -20.27 4.02 -0.23
C ARG A 239 -19.83 4.83 0.98
N ARG A 240 -19.67 4.19 2.15
CA ARG A 240 -19.21 4.84 3.39
C ARG A 240 -17.84 4.33 3.84
N ASP A 241 -17.61 3.03 3.73
CA ASP A 241 -16.41 2.38 4.24
C ASP A 241 -15.18 2.64 3.36
N VAL A 242 -15.33 2.67 2.02
CA VAL A 242 -14.21 2.99 1.10
C VAL A 242 -13.75 4.44 1.26
N PRO A 243 -14.63 5.46 1.28
CA PRO A 243 -14.23 6.84 1.57
C PRO A 243 -13.50 7.00 2.90
N PHE A 244 -14.03 6.37 3.96
CA PHE A 244 -13.38 6.37 5.28
C PHE A 244 -11.98 5.77 5.21
N ALA A 245 -11.86 4.58 4.59
CA ALA A 245 -10.61 3.86 4.51
C ALA A 245 -9.55 4.62 3.72
N LEU A 246 -9.90 5.28 2.61
CA LEU A 246 -8.96 6.11 1.84
C LEU A 246 -8.34 7.21 2.70
N VAL A 247 -9.16 7.97 3.43
CA VAL A 247 -8.69 9.05 4.30
C VAL A 247 -7.89 8.50 5.48
N ALA A 248 -8.40 7.46 6.14
CA ALA A 248 -7.73 6.83 7.27
C ALA A 248 -6.36 6.25 6.88
N THR A 249 -6.26 5.60 5.72
CA THR A 249 -5.00 5.10 5.16
C THR A 249 -4.03 6.26 4.95
N ILE A 250 -4.40 7.31 4.20
CA ILE A 250 -3.47 8.41 3.91
C ILE A 250 -2.99 9.11 5.17
N LEU A 251 -3.88 9.42 6.11
CA LEU A 251 -3.49 10.11 7.35
C LEU A 251 -2.58 9.23 8.20
N SER A 252 -2.92 7.95 8.37
CA SER A 252 -2.13 7.02 9.17
C SER A 252 -0.74 6.76 8.57
N VAL A 253 -0.65 6.47 7.27
CA VAL A 253 0.64 6.26 6.61
C VAL A 253 1.47 7.54 6.56
N THR A 254 0.85 8.71 6.37
CA THR A 254 1.57 10.00 6.40
C THR A 254 2.21 10.25 7.76
N ALA A 255 1.47 10.03 8.84
CA ALA A 255 2.01 10.17 10.19
C ALA A 255 3.18 9.20 10.43
N VAL A 256 2.98 7.91 10.15
CA VAL A 256 3.99 6.87 10.40
C VAL A 256 5.23 7.09 9.54
N MET A 257 5.08 7.37 8.24
CA MET A 257 6.19 7.60 7.32
C MET A 257 6.98 8.87 7.65
N THR A 258 6.30 9.95 8.02
CA THR A 258 6.95 11.21 8.42
C THR A 258 7.79 11.00 9.68
N LEU A 259 7.22 10.34 10.69
CA LEU A 259 7.92 10.06 11.95
C LEU A 259 9.08 9.09 11.73
N ALA A 260 8.90 8.03 10.94
CA ALA A 260 9.97 7.09 10.61
C ALA A 260 11.12 7.79 9.86
N GLN A 261 10.80 8.64 8.88
CA GLN A 261 11.79 9.44 8.17
C GLN A 261 12.55 10.39 9.11
N ALA A 262 11.83 11.08 10.00
CA ALA A 262 12.43 12.00 10.97
C ALA A 262 13.35 11.27 11.95
N VAL A 263 12.94 10.10 12.45
CA VAL A 263 13.78 9.29 13.34
C VAL A 263 15.02 8.77 12.60
N ALA A 264 14.86 8.17 11.41
CA ALA A 264 16.00 7.67 10.65
C ALA A 264 17.03 8.77 10.35
N GLN A 265 16.56 9.95 9.93
CA GLN A 265 17.44 11.07 9.59
C GLN A 265 18.04 11.78 10.81
N GLY A 266 17.30 11.82 11.92
CA GLY A 266 17.75 12.38 13.18
C GLY A 266 18.79 11.52 13.90
N VAL A 267 18.69 10.19 13.75
CA VAL A 267 19.56 9.22 14.42
C VAL A 267 20.82 8.91 13.60
N LEU A 268 20.69 8.75 12.29
CA LEU A 268 21.76 8.23 11.44
C LEU A 268 22.46 9.37 10.68
N PRO A 269 23.79 9.55 10.84
CA PRO A 269 24.54 10.47 10.00
C PRO A 269 24.65 9.92 8.58
N ASP A 270 24.73 10.79 7.57
CA ASP A 270 24.83 10.40 6.16
C ASP A 270 23.81 9.33 5.72
N LEU A 271 22.55 9.48 6.13
CA LEU A 271 21.46 8.52 5.89
C LEU A 271 21.41 7.97 4.45
N SER A 272 21.80 8.78 3.46
CA SER A 272 21.85 8.42 2.04
C SER A 272 22.88 7.35 1.67
N ARG A 273 23.80 7.00 2.56
CA ARG A 273 24.83 5.96 2.36
C ARG A 273 24.41 4.59 2.85
N HIS A 274 23.24 4.50 3.49
CA HIS A 274 22.76 3.29 4.12
C HIS A 274 21.76 2.57 3.22
N SER A 275 22.02 1.31 2.88
CA SER A 275 21.12 0.48 2.08
C SER A 275 19.88 0.05 2.86
N THR A 276 20.00 -0.07 4.18
CA THR A 276 18.93 -0.49 5.11
C THR A 276 18.69 0.57 6.20
N PRO A 277 18.28 1.80 5.83
CA PRO A 277 18.34 2.96 6.70
C PRO A 277 17.59 2.81 8.02
N VAL A 278 16.42 2.16 8.02
CA VAL A 278 15.63 1.97 9.24
C VAL A 278 16.25 0.91 10.16
N ALA A 279 16.81 -0.18 9.60
CA ALA A 279 17.48 -1.19 10.41
C ALA A 279 18.80 -0.67 10.98
N ASP A 280 19.56 0.12 10.19
CA ASP A 280 20.80 0.74 10.61
C ASP A 280 20.55 1.78 11.71
N ALA A 281 19.52 2.61 11.57
CA ALA A 281 19.10 3.53 12.62
C ALA A 281 18.65 2.76 13.88
N ALA A 282 17.89 1.68 13.74
CA ALA A 282 17.49 0.84 14.87
C ALA A 282 18.69 0.24 15.61
N ALA A 283 19.75 -0.13 14.87
CA ALA A 283 20.98 -0.65 15.45
C ALA A 283 21.66 0.33 16.42
N VAL A 284 21.53 1.65 16.16
CA VAL A 284 22.14 2.70 17.00
C VAL A 284 21.55 2.70 18.41
N PHE A 285 20.24 2.50 18.56
CA PHE A 285 19.55 2.67 19.85
C PHE A 285 18.94 1.39 20.45
N LEU A 286 18.79 0.32 19.66
CA LEU A 286 18.32 -1.00 20.11
C LEU A 286 19.35 -2.11 19.88
N GLY A 287 20.54 -1.78 19.35
CA GLY A 287 21.59 -2.75 19.04
C GLY A 287 21.18 -3.76 17.96
N ALA A 288 21.91 -4.86 17.88
CA ALA A 288 21.67 -5.92 16.88
C ALA A 288 20.24 -6.50 16.95
N GLY A 289 19.65 -6.57 18.14
CA GLY A 289 18.27 -7.04 18.33
C GLY A 289 17.24 -6.11 17.67
N GLY A 290 17.43 -4.79 17.75
CA GLY A 290 16.58 -3.83 17.05
C GLY A 290 16.71 -3.89 15.54
N ALA A 291 17.95 -4.01 15.05
CA ALA A 291 18.21 -4.21 13.62
C ALA A 291 17.49 -5.48 13.12
N LEU A 292 17.59 -6.60 13.85
CA LEU A 292 16.89 -7.85 13.55
C LEU A 292 15.37 -7.69 13.57
N LEU A 293 14.81 -7.00 14.58
CA LEU A 293 13.38 -6.77 14.70
C LEU A 293 12.83 -5.99 13.49
N VAL A 294 13.50 -4.88 13.13
CA VAL A 294 13.11 -4.04 11.99
C VAL A 294 13.33 -4.77 10.67
N GLY A 295 14.46 -5.48 10.51
CA GLY A 295 14.76 -6.24 9.29
C GLY A 295 13.75 -7.37 9.06
N ALA A 296 13.46 -8.18 10.08
CA ALA A 296 12.42 -9.21 10.00
C ALA A 296 11.05 -8.59 9.74
N GLY A 297 10.71 -7.49 10.42
CA GLY A 297 9.50 -6.71 10.17
C GLY A 297 9.38 -6.22 8.73
N SER A 298 10.48 -5.78 8.13
CA SER A 298 10.53 -5.33 6.74
C SER A 298 10.25 -6.46 5.76
N ILE A 299 10.79 -7.66 6.00
CA ILE A 299 10.57 -8.84 5.15
C ILE A 299 9.12 -9.31 5.24
N VAL A 300 8.57 -9.37 6.46
CA VAL A 300 7.14 -9.67 6.67
C VAL A 300 6.27 -8.62 5.98
N SER A 301 6.65 -7.34 6.08
CA SER A 301 5.92 -6.23 5.48
C SER A 301 5.88 -6.30 3.96
N MET A 302 7.05 -6.52 3.34
CA MET A 302 7.23 -6.66 1.90
C MET A 302 6.47 -7.87 1.36
N THR A 303 6.48 -9.00 2.08
CA THR A 303 5.70 -10.19 1.71
C THR A 303 4.19 -9.92 1.81
N GLY A 304 3.75 -9.26 2.89
CA GLY A 304 2.34 -8.90 3.12
C GLY A 304 1.80 -7.82 2.19
N ASN A 305 2.64 -7.08 1.48
CA ASN A 305 2.23 -6.11 0.44
C ASN A 305 1.63 -6.79 -0.80
N ASN A 306 1.78 -8.11 -0.92
CA ASN A 306 1.31 -8.89 -2.08
C ASN A 306 0.08 -9.73 -1.72
N ALA A 307 -0.52 -9.44 -0.56
CA ALA A 307 -1.51 -10.28 0.12
C ALA A 307 -2.94 -9.71 0.07
N GLY A 308 -3.11 -8.49 -0.49
CA GLY A 308 -4.39 -7.80 -0.62
C GLY A 308 -4.63 -7.20 -2.01
#